data_AF-A0A950QS91-F1
#
_entry.id   AF-A0A950QS91-F1
#
_cell.length_a   1.000
_cell.length_b   1.000
_cell.length_c   1.000
_cell.angle_alpha   90.00
_cell.angle_beta   90.00
_cell.angle_gamma   90.00
#
_symmetry.space_group_name_H-M   'P 1'
#
loop_
_entity.id
_entity.type
_entity.pdbx_description
1 polymer ?
#
loop_
_entity_poly.entity_id
_entity_poly.type
_entity_poly.pdbx_seq_one_letter_code
_entity_poly.pdbx_strand_id
1 'polypeptide(L)'
;MHFPPKSSAAVVCGISAGLMIGVAISQRSAARVQAAAAPTAKLNLLPGMPPLKDPKNIYAADKPGMLSPAVRQYPSLIYVPNSKSDSVDIIDPATCKIVHHFA
;
A
#
# COMPACT_ATOMS: atom_id res chain seq x y z
N MET A 1 4.58 -15.97 -10.48
CA MET A 1 3.47 -15.79 -11.44
C MET A 1 2.73 -17.13 -11.52
N HIS A 2 1.58 -17.27 -10.85
CA HIS A 2 0.76 -18.47 -10.91
C HIS A 2 -0.69 -18.06 -11.15
N PHE A 3 -1.21 -18.55 -12.27
CA PHE A 3 -2.52 -18.32 -12.89
C PHE A 3 -3.62 -19.21 -12.23
N PRO A 4 -4.92 -19.02 -12.56
CA PRO A 4 -6.04 -18.76 -11.64
C PRO A 4 -6.77 -19.99 -11.05
N PRO A 5 -7.69 -19.78 -10.08
CA PRO A 5 -8.60 -20.82 -9.60
C PRO A 5 -9.63 -21.20 -10.68
N LYS A 6 -9.77 -22.50 -10.95
CA LYS A 6 -10.84 -23.06 -11.78
C LYS A 6 -12.10 -23.25 -10.93
N SER A 7 -13.17 -22.56 -11.30
CA SER A 7 -14.53 -22.81 -10.83
C SER A 7 -15.01 -24.20 -11.29
N SER A 8 -15.58 -24.97 -10.37
CA SER A 8 -16.49 -26.07 -10.71
C SER A 8 -17.76 -25.92 -9.90
N ALA A 9 -18.84 -25.61 -10.62
CA ALA A 9 -20.20 -25.64 -10.14
C ALA A 9 -20.59 -27.06 -9.74
N ALA A 10 -21.33 -27.19 -8.64
CA ALA A 10 -22.16 -28.36 -8.39
C ALA A 10 -23.47 -27.88 -7.75
N VAL A 11 -24.44 -27.64 -8.62
CA VAL A 11 -25.86 -27.68 -8.28
C VAL A 11 -26.19 -29.14 -7.97
N VAL A 12 -26.67 -29.44 -6.76
CA VAL A 12 -27.41 -30.68 -6.49
C VAL A 12 -28.66 -30.34 -5.67
N CYS A 13 -29.77 -30.62 -6.32
CA CYS A 13 -31.14 -30.67 -5.82
C CYS A 13 -31.33 -31.87 -4.89
N GLY A 14 -32.09 -31.70 -3.80
CA GLY A 14 -32.58 -32.84 -3.01
C GLY A 14 -33.01 -32.46 -1.60
N ILE A 15 -34.25 -32.03 -1.42
CA ILE A 15 -34.91 -31.96 -0.11
C ILE A 15 -35.82 -33.17 0.00
N SER A 16 -35.46 -34.13 0.85
CA SER A 16 -36.37 -35.20 1.25
C SER A 16 -36.14 -35.56 2.72
N ALA A 17 -37.11 -35.10 3.52
CA ALA A 17 -37.65 -35.62 4.77
C ALA A 17 -36.73 -36.37 5.77
N GLY A 18 -36.64 -35.78 6.96
CA GLY A 18 -36.91 -36.49 8.21
C GLY A 18 -35.74 -37.19 8.90
N LEU A 19 -35.29 -36.61 10.03
CA LEU A 19 -35.18 -37.26 11.36
C LEU A 19 -34.14 -36.49 12.21
N MET A 20 -34.56 -36.12 13.42
CA MET A 20 -33.83 -35.31 14.41
C MET A 20 -32.50 -35.95 14.85
N ILE A 21 -31.43 -35.13 14.95
CA ILE A 21 -30.43 -35.13 16.05
C ILE A 21 -29.73 -33.77 16.03
N GLY A 22 -29.68 -33.12 17.19
CA GLY A 22 -29.30 -31.73 17.36
C GLY A 22 -27.88 -31.38 16.90
N VAL A 23 -27.80 -30.30 16.12
CA VAL A 23 -26.63 -29.42 16.10
C VAL A 23 -27.13 -28.06 16.53
N ALA A 24 -26.66 -27.62 17.70
CA ALA A 24 -26.88 -26.28 18.19
C ALA A 24 -26.41 -25.30 17.11
N ILE A 25 -27.38 -24.66 16.44
CA ILE A 25 -27.11 -23.53 15.56
C ILE A 25 -26.69 -22.41 16.50
N SER A 26 -25.40 -22.34 16.79
CA SER A 26 -24.79 -21.21 17.48
C SER A 26 -25.00 -20.01 16.59
N GLN A 27 -26.07 -19.28 16.87
CA GLN A 27 -26.30 -17.94 16.39
C GLN A 27 -25.09 -17.13 16.86
N ARG A 28 -24.09 -16.97 15.99
CA ARG A 28 -23.03 -15.97 16.21
C ARG A 28 -23.71 -14.62 16.09
N SER A 29 -24.16 -14.15 17.26
CA SER A 29 -24.77 -12.87 17.51
C SER A 29 -24.05 -11.74 16.80
N ALA A 30 -24.86 -10.80 16.35
CA ALA A 30 -24.45 -9.49 15.91
C ALA A 30 -23.43 -8.86 16.86
N ALA A 31 -22.16 -8.87 16.44
CA ALA A 31 -21.12 -7.99 16.94
C ALA A 31 -20.02 -7.90 15.87
N ARG A 32 -20.38 -7.48 14.65
CA ARG A 32 -19.43 -6.63 13.94
C ARG A 32 -19.34 -5.40 14.82
N VAL A 33 -18.28 -5.36 15.63
CA VAL A 33 -17.84 -4.21 16.40
C VAL A 33 -18.11 -2.99 15.52
N GLN A 34 -19.13 -2.20 15.89
CA GLN A 34 -19.18 -0.81 15.50
C GLN A 34 -17.83 -0.28 16.01
N ALA A 35 -16.87 -0.12 15.12
CA ALA A 35 -15.67 0.63 15.43
C ALA A 35 -16.19 2.03 15.75
N ALA A 36 -16.37 2.30 17.04
CA ALA A 36 -16.62 3.64 17.52
C ALA A 36 -15.56 4.49 16.83
N ALA A 37 -16.00 5.49 16.05
CA ALA A 37 -15.10 6.43 15.44
C ALA A 37 -14.34 7.08 16.60
N ALA A 38 -13.10 6.63 16.81
CA ALA A 38 -12.27 7.19 17.85
C ALA A 38 -12.24 8.70 17.58
N PRO A 39 -12.43 9.55 18.60
CA PRO A 39 -12.28 10.98 18.41
C PRO A 39 -10.90 11.18 17.81
N THR A 40 -10.83 11.76 16.60
CA THR A 40 -9.56 12.22 16.04
C THR A 40 -8.98 13.16 17.06
N ALA A 41 -7.97 12.69 17.80
CA ALA A 41 -7.24 13.51 18.74
C ALA A 41 -6.87 14.79 18.00
N LYS A 42 -7.26 15.95 18.55
CA LYS A 42 -6.86 17.24 17.98
C LYS A 42 -5.33 17.26 18.03
N LEU A 43 -4.70 17.08 16.87
CA LEU A 43 -3.26 17.19 16.76
C LEU A 43 -2.90 18.63 17.07
N ASN A 44 -2.01 18.82 18.05
CA ASN A 44 -1.50 20.14 18.39
C ASN A 44 -0.48 20.56 17.32
N LEU A 45 -0.99 21.11 16.21
CA LEU A 45 -0.16 21.60 15.13
C LEU A 45 0.51 22.91 15.56
N LEU A 46 1.78 23.08 15.18
CA LEU A 46 2.50 24.33 15.42
C LEU A 46 1.87 25.46 14.59
N PRO A 47 1.85 26.71 15.08
CA PRO A 47 1.39 27.85 14.30
C PRO A 47 2.11 27.93 12.94
N GLY A 48 1.35 28.10 11.86
CA GLY A 48 1.87 28.15 10.49
C GLY A 48 2.12 26.79 9.82
N MET A 49 1.93 25.66 10.52
CA MET A 49 2.05 24.34 9.92
C MET A 49 0.90 24.06 8.94
N PRO A 50 1.17 23.55 7.72
CA PRO A 50 0.13 23.07 6.83
C PRO A 50 -0.70 21.95 7.48
N PRO A 51 -1.98 21.79 7.11
CA PRO A 51 -2.78 20.69 7.63
C PRO A 51 -2.18 19.34 7.21
N LEU A 52 -2.16 18.39 8.16
CA LEU A 52 -1.70 17.03 7.90
C LEU A 52 -2.69 16.30 6.98
N LYS A 53 -2.18 15.66 5.93
CA LYS A 53 -3.00 14.87 4.98
C LYS A 53 -3.47 13.54 5.59
N ASP A 54 -2.61 12.89 6.37
CA ASP A 54 -2.92 11.65 7.08
C ASP A 54 -2.11 11.60 8.39
N PRO A 55 -2.75 11.66 9.56
CA PRO A 55 -2.08 11.59 10.86
C PRO A 55 -1.24 10.33 11.11
N LYS A 56 -1.46 9.26 10.34
CA LYS A 56 -0.77 7.96 10.52
C LYS A 56 0.38 7.76 9.54
N ASN A 57 0.62 8.72 8.64
CA ASN A 57 1.60 8.58 7.57
C ASN A 57 2.39 9.87 7.38
N ILE A 58 3.64 9.86 7.83
CA ILE A 58 4.54 11.01 7.69
C ILE A 58 4.87 11.33 6.22
N TYR A 59 4.76 10.36 5.31
CA TYR A 59 5.01 10.52 3.87
C TYR A 59 3.73 10.79 3.08
N ALA A 60 2.64 11.23 3.73
CA ALA A 60 1.36 11.43 3.07
C ALA A 60 1.37 12.49 1.96
N ALA A 61 2.38 13.35 1.93
CA ALA A 61 2.56 14.40 0.91
C ALA A 61 3.34 13.94 -0.33
N ASP A 62 4.05 12.81 -0.28
CA ASP A 62 5.04 12.41 -1.29
C ASP A 62 4.62 11.16 -2.07
N LYS A 63 3.31 10.90 -2.18
CA LYS A 63 2.77 9.74 -2.91
C LYS A 63 2.97 9.91 -4.43
N PRO A 64 2.86 8.81 -5.21
CA PRO A 64 2.87 8.90 -6.67
C PRO A 64 1.85 9.92 -7.20
N GLY A 65 2.30 10.78 -8.12
CA GLY A 65 1.48 11.84 -8.71
C GLY A 65 1.33 13.12 -7.88
N MET A 66 1.95 13.20 -6.69
CA MET A 66 1.88 14.39 -5.82
C MET A 66 3.08 15.34 -5.95
N LEU A 67 4.10 14.96 -6.72
CA LEU A 67 5.23 15.83 -7.01
C LEU A 67 4.81 16.98 -7.94
N SER A 68 5.49 18.13 -7.80
CA SER A 68 5.27 19.29 -8.66
C SER A 68 5.39 18.91 -10.15
N PRO A 69 4.53 19.43 -11.04
CA PRO A 69 4.65 19.21 -12.49
C PRO A 69 6.03 19.56 -13.06
N ALA A 70 6.75 20.47 -12.41
CA ALA A 70 8.08 20.90 -12.82
C ALA A 70 9.11 19.76 -12.88
N VAL A 71 8.95 18.71 -12.05
CA VAL A 71 9.94 17.60 -12.00
C VAL A 71 9.61 16.46 -12.96
N ARG A 72 8.54 16.56 -13.76
CA ARG A 72 8.10 15.47 -14.66
C ARG A 72 9.12 15.09 -15.73
N GLN A 73 9.94 16.05 -16.16
CA GLN A 73 10.89 15.86 -17.25
C GLN A 73 12.31 15.53 -16.75
N TYR A 74 12.48 15.37 -15.43
CA TYR A 74 13.80 15.06 -14.88
C TYR A 74 14.12 13.57 -15.08
N PRO A 75 15.35 13.24 -15.50
CA PRO A 75 15.74 11.86 -15.66
C PRO A 75 15.82 11.15 -14.31
N SER A 76 15.42 9.88 -14.27
CA SER A 76 15.61 9.03 -13.10
C SER A 76 17.03 8.46 -13.13
N LEU A 77 17.90 8.90 -12.22
CA LEU A 77 19.32 8.56 -12.19
C LEU A 77 19.76 8.20 -10.76
N ILE A 78 20.69 7.27 -10.64
CA ILE A 78 21.33 6.88 -9.37
C ILE A 78 22.75 7.43 -9.35
N TYR A 79 23.09 8.19 -8.31
CA TYR A 79 24.43 8.76 -8.12
C TYR A 79 25.18 7.95 -7.06
N VAL A 80 26.28 7.32 -7.47
CA VAL A 80 27.08 6.43 -6.62
C VAL A 80 28.47 7.03 -6.38
N PRO A 81 28.77 7.50 -5.15
CA PRO A 81 30.12 7.91 -4.78
C PRO A 81 31.06 6.70 -4.67
N ASN A 82 32.23 6.80 -5.27
CA ASN A 82 33.26 5.76 -5.19
C ASN A 82 34.13 5.98 -3.95
N SER A 83 33.95 5.22 -2.87
CA SER A 83 34.58 5.52 -1.56
C SER A 83 36.12 5.52 -1.51
N LYS A 84 36.80 5.10 -2.58
CA LYS A 84 38.28 5.06 -2.68
C LYS A 84 38.83 6.06 -3.70
N SER A 85 37.97 6.88 -4.29
CA SER A 85 38.34 7.91 -5.26
C SER A 85 37.49 9.15 -5.04
N ASP A 86 37.94 10.29 -5.55
CA ASP A 86 37.19 11.54 -5.47
C ASP A 86 36.17 11.66 -6.63
N SER A 87 35.48 10.56 -6.95
CA SER A 87 34.62 10.46 -8.15
C SER A 87 33.22 9.92 -7.87
N VAL A 88 32.29 10.23 -8.77
CA VAL A 88 30.88 9.81 -8.72
C VAL A 88 30.44 9.23 -10.07
N ASP A 89 29.86 8.04 -10.04
CA ASP A 89 29.23 7.42 -11.20
C ASP A 89 27.72 7.70 -11.22
N ILE A 90 27.17 8.01 -12.39
CA ILE A 90 25.73 8.13 -12.60
C ILE A 90 25.24 6.90 -13.35
N ILE A 91 24.23 6.23 -12.82
CA ILE A 91 23.67 4.99 -13.37
C ILE A 91 22.21 5.20 -13.76
N ASP A 92 21.84 4.71 -14.96
CA ASP A 92 20.45 4.58 -15.38
C ASP A 92 19.86 3.30 -14.77
N PRO A 93 18.81 3.40 -13.91
CA PRO A 93 18.20 2.23 -13.27
C PRO A 93 17.47 1.30 -14.25
N ALA A 94 17.06 1.78 -15.43
CA ALA A 94 16.35 0.94 -16.40
C ALA A 94 17.30 -0.03 -17.12
N THR A 95 18.55 0.39 -17.34
CA THR A 95 19.55 -0.38 -18.10
C THR A 95 20.68 -0.92 -17.23
N CYS A 96 20.80 -0.47 -15.99
CA CYS A 96 21.91 -0.75 -15.07
C CYS A 96 23.28 -0.36 -15.66
N LYS A 97 23.32 0.65 -16.51
CA LYS A 97 24.54 1.14 -17.15
C LYS A 97 24.97 2.47 -16.54
N ILE A 98 26.29 2.66 -16.45
CA ILE A 98 26.87 3.97 -16.15
C ILE A 98 26.63 4.87 -17.37
N VAL A 99 25.96 5.99 -17.16
CA VAL A 99 25.64 6.99 -18.20
C VAL A 99 26.51 8.24 -18.09
N HIS A 100 27.18 8.46 -16.96
CA HIS A 100 28.12 9.55 -16.77
C HIS A 100 29.11 9.24 -15.63
N HIS A 101 30.28 9.88 -15.67
CA HIS A 101 31.30 9.87 -14.63
C HIS A 101 31.73 11.31 -14.28
N PHE A 102 31.90 11.64 -13.01
CA PHE A 102 32.49 12.90 -12.55
C PHE A 102 33.75 12.63 -11.72
N ALA A 103 34.85 13.33 -12.01
CA ALA A 103 36.15 13.23 -11.35
C ALA A 103 36.85 14.60 -11.31
#